data_AF-A0A2U3AZW6-F1
#
_entry.id   AF-A0A2U3AZW6-F1
#
_cell.length_a   1.000
_cell.length_b   1.000
_cell.length_c   1.000
_cell.angle_alpha   90.00
_cell.angle_beta   90.00
_cell.angle_gamma   90.00
#
_symmetry.space_group_name_H-M   'P 1'
#
loop_
_entity.id
_entity.type
_entity.pdbx_description
1 polymer ?
#
loop_
_entity_poly.entity_id
_entity_poly.type
_entity_poly.pdbx_seq_one_letter_code
_entity_poly.pdbx_strand_id
1 'polypeptide(L)'
;MATIKCPNCGVYNTDRDYCEECQTVLSYKIRRELALKKEEEKRLKQAASKEKEISSFEKYNNHRFFLVRFITKILRSIWLVFMAIGMFFAWLFSAVLA
;
A
#
# COMPACT_ATOMS: atom_id res chain seq x y z
N MET A 1 39.85 -0.33 -30.91
CA MET A 1 39.24 -1.38 -30.06
C MET A 1 39.18 -0.82 -28.65
N ALA A 2 37.98 -0.59 -28.11
CA ALA A 2 37.85 -0.06 -26.76
C ALA A 2 37.84 -1.22 -25.76
N THR A 3 38.87 -1.30 -24.92
CA THR A 3 38.92 -2.25 -23.80
C THR A 3 38.24 -1.62 -22.58
N ILE A 4 37.13 -2.20 -22.16
CA ILE A 4 36.37 -1.76 -20.99
C ILE A 4 36.70 -2.69 -19.82
N LYS A 5 37.21 -2.13 -18.73
CA LYS A 5 37.43 -2.87 -17.49
C LYS A 5 36.11 -3.08 -16.77
N CYS A 6 35.79 -4.31 -16.40
CA CYS A 6 34.59 -4.57 -15.63
C CYS A 6 34.73 -4.07 -14.19
N PRO A 7 33.73 -3.33 -13.65
CA PRO A 7 33.76 -2.86 -12.26
C PRO A 7 33.56 -3.98 -11.22
N ASN A 8 33.10 -5.18 -11.62
CA ASN A 8 32.79 -6.28 -10.72
C ASN A 8 33.86 -7.40 -10.78
N CYS A 9 34.17 -7.89 -11.98
CA CYS A 9 35.14 -8.99 -12.20
C CYS A 9 36.59 -8.47 -12.38
N GLY A 10 36.81 -7.17 -12.66
CA GLY A 10 38.13 -6.61 -12.93
C GLY A 10 38.75 -7.00 -14.29
N VAL A 11 38.13 -7.95 -15.01
CA VAL A 11 38.53 -8.42 -16.34
C VAL A 11 38.32 -7.34 -17.41
N TYR A 12 39.23 -7.28 -18.37
CA TYR A 12 39.14 -6.41 -19.55
C TYR A 12 38.31 -7.11 -20.63
N ASN A 13 37.20 -6.48 -21.04
CA ASN A 13 36.37 -6.93 -22.16
C ASN A 13 36.52 -5.97 -23.34
N THR A 14 36.55 -6.51 -24.56
CA THR A 14 36.61 -5.75 -25.81
C THR A 14 35.22 -5.64 -26.42
N ASP A 15 34.67 -4.43 -26.48
CA ASP A 15 33.42 -4.10 -27.19
C ASP A 15 32.23 -5.06 -26.90
N ARG A 16 32.12 -5.55 -25.65
CA ARG A 16 30.99 -6.39 -25.19
C ARG A 16 30.06 -5.65 -24.24
N ASP A 17 28.77 -5.96 -24.35
CA ASP A 17 27.72 -5.39 -23.50
C ASP A 17 27.70 -5.96 -22.07
N TYR A 18 28.23 -7.17 -21.89
CA TYR A 18 28.26 -7.93 -20.63
C TYR A 18 29.67 -8.50 -20.36
N CYS A 19 30.10 -8.63 -19.09
CA CYS A 19 31.37 -9.30 -18.71
C CYS A 19 31.26 -10.80 -19.03
N GLU A 20 32.29 -11.35 -19.67
CA GLU A 20 32.39 -12.79 -19.98
C GLU A 20 32.35 -13.69 -18.73
N GLU A 21 32.99 -13.27 -17.64
CA GLU A 21 33.02 -14.09 -16.41
C GLU A 21 31.79 -13.88 -15.52
N CYS A 22 31.42 -12.63 -15.25
CA CYS A 22 30.41 -12.32 -14.23
C CYS A 22 29.07 -11.84 -14.79
N GLN A 23 28.92 -11.82 -16.13
CA GLN A 23 27.69 -11.40 -16.83
C GLN A 23 27.16 -10.02 -16.41
N THR A 24 28.01 -9.20 -15.79
CA THR A 24 27.66 -7.84 -15.38
C THR A 24 27.56 -6.95 -16.61
N VAL A 25 26.49 -6.15 -16.67
CA VAL A 25 26.29 -5.15 -17.71
C VAL A 25 27.40 -4.10 -17.67
N LEU A 26 28.17 -4.03 -18.75
CA LEU A 26 29.25 -3.07 -18.97
C LEU A 26 28.72 -1.82 -19.69
N SER A 27 27.80 -2.03 -20.64
CA SER A 27 27.25 -0.96 -21.47
C SER A 27 26.41 0.03 -20.66
N TYR A 28 26.76 1.31 -20.75
CA TYR A 28 26.02 2.39 -20.09
C TYR A 28 24.56 2.44 -20.54
N LYS A 29 24.29 2.21 -21.83
CA LYS A 29 22.93 2.23 -22.39
C LYS A 29 22.03 1.19 -21.73
N ILE A 30 22.53 -0.04 -21.63
CA ILE A 30 21.79 -1.16 -21.04
C ILE A 30 21.58 -0.94 -19.53
N ARG A 31 22.59 -0.41 -18.82
CA ARG A 31 22.45 -0.04 -17.40
C ARG A 31 21.33 0.98 -17.18
N ARG A 32 21.25 2.00 -18.04
CA ARG A 32 20.21 3.02 -17.98
C ARG A 32 18.83 2.42 -18.26
N GLU A 33 18.71 1.56 -19.27
CA GLU A 33 17.44 0.91 -19.60
C GLU A 33 16.95 0.00 -18.45
N LEU A 34 17.85 -0.78 -17.84
CA LEU A 34 17.52 -1.60 -16.68
C LEU A 34 17.11 -0.77 -15.46
N ALA A 35 17.75 0.38 -15.23
CA ALA A 35 17.35 1.30 -14.17
C ALA A 35 15.94 1.86 -14.39
N LEU A 36 15.62 2.26 -15.62
CA LEU A 36 14.29 2.72 -16.00
C LEU A 36 13.23 1.63 -15.84
N LYS A 37 13.48 0.41 -16.35
CA LYS A 37 12.59 -0.74 -16.18
C LYS A 37 12.32 -1.05 -14.70
N LYS A 38 13.37 -1.02 -13.86
CA LYS A 38 13.22 -1.22 -12.41
C LYS A 38 12.37 -0.12 -11.75
N GLU A 39 12.48 1.11 -12.20
CA GLU A 39 11.67 2.21 -11.68
C GLU A 39 10.21 2.06 -12.09
N GLU A 40 9.95 1.70 -13.35
CA GLU A 40 8.61 1.44 -13.88
C GLU A 40 7.94 0.26 -13.16
N GLU A 41 8.66 -0.85 -12.97
CA GLU A 41 8.18 -1.97 -12.16
C GLU A 41 7.85 -1.57 -10.72
N LYS A 42 8.66 -0.70 -10.10
CA LYS A 42 8.37 -0.19 -8.75
C LYS A 42 7.10 0.64 -8.73
N ARG A 43 6.89 1.50 -9.73
CA ARG A 43 5.66 2.31 -9.86
C ARG A 43 4.43 1.43 -10.06
N LEU A 44 4.52 0.41 -10.93
CA LEU A 44 3.45 -0.56 -11.16
C LEU A 44 3.16 -1.38 -9.90
N LYS A 45 4.18 -1.85 -9.18
CA LYS A 45 4.00 -2.57 -7.90
C LYS A 45 3.38 -1.67 -6.83
N GLN A 46 3.76 -0.40 -6.76
CA GLN A 46 3.15 0.55 -5.84
C GLN A 46 1.69 0.83 -6.19
N ALA A 47 1.37 1.06 -7.46
CA ALA A 47 -0.01 1.23 -7.93
C ALA A 47 -0.85 -0.02 -7.64
N ALA A 48 -0.33 -1.21 -7.97
CA ALA A 48 -0.98 -2.48 -7.66
C ALA A 48 -1.09 -2.73 -6.15
N SER A 49 -0.14 -2.26 -5.33
CA SER A 49 -0.23 -2.38 -3.86
C SER A 49 -1.28 -1.46 -3.25
N LYS A 50 -1.45 -0.24 -3.80
CA LYS A 50 -2.51 0.69 -3.37
C LYS A 50 -3.88 0.18 -3.78
N GLU A 51 -4.01 -0.36 -4.99
CA GLU A 51 -5.24 -1.01 -5.45
C GLU A 51 -5.52 -2.31 -4.68
N LYS A 52 -4.47 -3.05 -4.32
CA LYS A 52 -4.57 -4.17 -3.37
C LYS A 52 -4.90 -3.72 -1.96
N GLU A 53 -4.48 -2.55 -1.49
CA GLU A 53 -4.87 -2.03 -0.17
C GLU A 53 -6.36 -1.65 -0.16
N ILE A 54 -6.89 -1.03 -1.21
CA ILE A 54 -8.31 -0.74 -1.35
C ILE A 54 -9.12 -2.05 -1.40
N SER A 55 -8.70 -3.02 -2.23
CA SER A 55 -9.35 -4.34 -2.27
C SER A 55 -9.06 -5.20 -1.02
N SER A 56 -7.99 -4.93 -0.27
CA SER A 56 -7.70 -5.56 1.02
C SER A 56 -8.47 -4.91 2.17
N PHE A 57 -8.93 -3.67 2.03
CA PHE A 57 -9.91 -3.05 2.92
C PHE A 57 -11.26 -3.78 2.82
N GLU A 58 -11.67 -4.17 1.59
CA GLU A 58 -12.78 -5.10 1.36
C GLU A 58 -12.54 -6.46 2.05
N LYS A 59 -11.29 -6.95 2.03
CA LYS A 59 -10.89 -8.19 2.71
C LYS A 59 -10.82 -8.06 4.24
N TYR A 60 -10.56 -6.86 4.77
CA TYR A 60 -10.57 -6.57 6.22
C TYR A 60 -12.02 -6.53 6.77
N ASN A 61 -12.99 -6.16 5.93
CA ASN A 61 -14.42 -6.35 6.23
C ASN A 61 -14.86 -7.83 6.19
N ASN A 62 -14.05 -8.71 5.60
CA ASN A 62 -14.27 -10.15 5.57
C ASN A 62 -13.46 -10.91 6.66
N HIS A 63 -12.88 -10.20 7.63
CA HIS A 63 -12.27 -10.87 8.78
C HIS A 63 -13.36 -11.44 9.70
N ARG A 64 -13.15 -12.69 10.15
CA ARG A 64 -14.03 -13.58 10.93
C ARG A 64 -14.56 -13.03 12.27
N PHE A 65 -14.44 -11.74 12.58
CA PHE A 65 -14.95 -11.16 13.82
C PHE A 65 -16.34 -10.54 13.62
N PHE A 66 -17.31 -11.42 13.34
CA PHE A 66 -18.74 -11.10 13.39
C PHE A 66 -19.13 -10.39 14.71
N LEU A 67 -18.44 -10.76 15.80
CA LEU A 67 -18.53 -10.14 17.12
C LEU A 67 -18.29 -8.62 17.11
N VAL A 68 -17.25 -8.13 16.44
CA VAL A 68 -16.92 -6.70 16.44
C VAL A 68 -17.98 -5.89 15.67
N ARG A 69 -18.52 -6.47 14.58
CA ARG A 69 -19.63 -5.89 13.82
C ARG A 69 -20.93 -5.84 14.63
N PHE A 70 -21.20 -6.85 15.46
CA PHE A 70 -22.34 -6.85 16.36
C PHE A 70 -22.18 -5.86 17.51
N ILE A 71 -21.02 -5.84 18.17
CA ILE A 71 -20.73 -4.94 19.30
C ILE A 71 -20.86 -3.48 18.86
N THR A 72 -20.27 -3.09 17.73
CA THR A 72 -20.36 -1.72 17.22
C THR A 72 -21.79 -1.34 16.84
N LYS A 73 -22.57 -2.27 16.26
CA LYS A 73 -23.99 -2.04 15.95
C LYS A 73 -24.83 -1.90 17.22
N ILE A 74 -24.56 -2.68 18.26
CA ILE A 74 -25.25 -2.63 19.56
C ILE A 74 -24.90 -1.33 20.28
N LEU A 75 -23.61 -0.97 20.41
CA LEU A 75 -23.17 0.28 21.03
C LEU A 75 -23.80 1.51 20.37
N ARG A 76 -23.83 1.53 19.02
CA ARG A 76 -24.48 2.63 18.28
C ARG A 76 -25.99 2.68 18.52
N SER A 77 -26.65 1.52 18.55
CA SER A 77 -28.09 1.44 18.84
C SER A 77 -28.39 1.94 20.25
N ILE A 78 -27.62 1.51 21.23
CA ILE A 78 -27.77 1.91 22.63
C ILE A 78 -27.55 3.43 22.76
N TRP A 79 -26.51 3.98 22.14
CA TRP A 79 -26.23 5.42 22.16
C TRP A 79 -27.39 6.26 21.60
N LEU A 80 -27.97 5.84 20.47
CA LEU A 80 -29.12 6.53 19.87
C LEU A 80 -30.35 6.49 20.80
N VAL A 81 -30.59 5.35 21.46
CA VAL A 81 -31.69 5.22 22.42
C VAL A 81 -31.46 6.14 23.62
N PHE A 82 -30.24 6.21 24.17
CA PHE A 82 -29.91 7.13 25.25
C PHE A 82 -30.11 8.60 24.87
N MET A 83 -29.68 8.99 23.67
CA MET A 83 -29.89 10.35 23.16
C MET A 83 -31.38 10.67 22.98
N ALA A 84 -32.17 9.74 22.44
CA ALA A 84 -33.61 9.91 22.28
C ALA A 84 -34.33 10.06 23.63
N ILE A 85 -33.97 9.22 24.60
CA ILE A 85 -34.49 9.29 25.97
C ILE A 85 -34.09 10.62 26.64
N GLY A 86 -32.83 11.02 26.51
CA GLY A 86 -32.33 12.28 27.05
C GLY A 86 -33.07 13.49 26.49
N MET A 87 -33.33 13.52 25.17
CA MET A 87 -34.12 14.58 24.53
C MET A 87 -35.57 14.58 25.02
N PHE A 88 -36.18 13.41 25.18
CA PHE A 88 -37.55 13.30 25.66
C PHE A 88 -37.70 13.85 27.09
N PHE A 89 -36.79 13.48 27.99
CA PHE A 89 -36.77 14.03 29.35
C PHE A 89 -36.43 15.53 29.38
N ALA A 90 -35.46 15.98 28.57
CA ALA A 90 -35.13 17.40 28.47
C ALA A 90 -36.33 18.25 28.03
N TRP A 91 -37.14 17.75 27.10
CA TRP A 91 -38.37 18.41 26.68
C TRP A 91 -39.40 18.47 27.80
N LEU A 92 -39.61 17.38 28.54
CA LEU A 92 -40.53 17.37 29.69
C LEU A 92 -40.09 18.32 30.81
N PHE A 93 -38.81 18.33 31.17
CA PHE A 93 -38.31 19.26 32.19
C PHE A 93 -38.41 20.71 31.74
N SER A 94 -38.09 21.00 30.48
CA SER A 94 -38.26 22.34 29.91
C SER A 94 -39.73 22.77 29.96
N ALA A 95 -40.67 21.90 29.59
CA ALA A 95 -42.10 22.21 29.61
C ALA A 95 -42.70 22.36 31.02
N VAL A 96 -42.08 21.78 32.05
CA VAL A 96 -42.54 21.86 33.45
C VAL A 96 -41.86 23.00 34.21
N LEU A 97 -40.63 23.38 33.85
CA LEU A 97 -39.86 24.46 34.48
C LEU A 97 -40.00 25.81 33.76
N ALA A 98 -40.49 25.84 32.51
CA ALA A 98 -40.85 27.06 31.79
C ALA A 98 -42.25 27.53 32.16
#